data_AF-A0A0J7IER9-F1
#
_entry.id   AF-A0A0J7IER9-F1
#
_cell.length_a   1.000
_cell.length_b   1.000
_cell.length_c   1.000
_cell.angle_alpha   90.00
_cell.angle_beta   90.00
_cell.angle_gamma   90.00
#
_symmetry.space_group_name_H-M   'P 1'
#
loop_
_entity.id
_entity.type
_entity.pdbx_description
1 polymer ?
#
loop_
_entity_poly.entity_id
_entity_poly.type
_entity_poly.pdbx_seq_one_letter_code
_entity_poly.pdbx_strand_id
1 'polypeptide(L)'
;MNNLNFVAIGEKFIFLLMAVFYGIAGAQCIVYTGQAMNSGETYCLTGSLTLTNDITIPQDALLIIQPGAELIVKGITVNGNLEIGDAGSVKSEGSILIGVFGSQKNSKVKLGTKSYLSLTGSVAQGDPTFMGNFPGTTSTIDMGTNSVVEICGTFTQQSTTYPFVNYIGAPLGKAYYIVKAQASGGGASVISNDSQIIAIAMDSVTALGPGNASYCGPNATQATCSLWPAGLPSEKLTCGFADEIVHEIDGFCTKPAVSGDPDGYTKMGITIQQKADGWPGNIPNSFLALESKTKGFVITRVQHVSQTPQPGDAVAEPKEGMLVYDIRDRCVKLYNGAQWKCIERSCND
;
A
#
# COMPACT_ATOMS: atom_id res chain seq x y z
N MET A 1 24.90 70.15 -2.21
CA MET A 1 25.83 69.30 -2.97
C MET A 1 25.02 68.37 -3.86
N ASN A 2 25.21 68.56 -5.16
CA ASN A 2 24.94 67.68 -6.31
C ASN A 2 23.54 67.10 -6.55
N ASN A 3 22.92 67.71 -7.57
CA ASN A 3 21.93 67.19 -8.52
C ASN A 3 22.15 65.73 -8.96
N LEU A 4 21.08 65.01 -9.30
CA LEU A 4 20.59 64.88 -10.69
C LEU A 4 19.30 64.03 -10.81
N ASN A 5 18.32 64.63 -11.49
CA ASN A 5 17.16 64.00 -12.13
C ASN A 5 17.57 63.24 -13.40
N PHE A 6 16.75 62.27 -13.82
CA PHE A 6 16.24 62.00 -15.20
C PHE A 6 15.32 60.76 -15.08
N VAL A 7 13.99 60.87 -15.07
CA VAL A 7 13.04 61.10 -16.18
C VAL A 7 13.17 60.09 -17.34
N ALA A 8 12.07 59.35 -17.51
CA ALA A 8 11.53 58.68 -18.70
C ALA A 8 12.27 57.46 -19.27
N ILE A 9 11.56 56.33 -19.30
CA ILE A 9 11.10 55.67 -20.53
C ILE A 9 9.86 54.84 -20.16
N GLY A 10 8.75 55.13 -20.84
CA GLY A 10 7.53 54.35 -20.79
C GLY A 10 7.56 53.15 -21.74
N GLU A 11 6.45 52.43 -21.71
CA GLU A 11 6.02 51.34 -22.59
C GLU A 11 6.50 49.91 -22.28
N LYS A 12 5.48 49.04 -22.13
CA LYS A 12 5.48 47.57 -22.29
C LYS A 12 6.15 46.75 -21.19
N PHE A 13 5.47 46.63 -20.05
CA PHE A 13 5.49 45.37 -19.30
C PHE A 13 4.42 44.43 -19.84
N ILE A 14 4.71 43.84 -21.00
CA ILE A 14 4.17 42.53 -21.35
C ILE A 14 4.83 41.57 -20.37
N PHE A 15 4.06 41.07 -19.40
CA PHE A 15 4.47 39.94 -18.59
C PHE A 15 4.74 38.77 -19.54
N LEU A 16 6.02 38.55 -19.83
CA LEU A 16 6.50 37.36 -20.49
C LEU A 16 6.18 36.19 -19.54
N LEU A 17 5.07 35.52 -19.80
CA LEU A 17 4.75 34.23 -19.21
C LEU A 17 5.80 33.25 -19.73
N MET A 18 6.97 33.20 -19.08
CA MET A 18 7.92 32.12 -19.23
C MET A 18 7.27 30.88 -18.60
N ALA A 19 6.38 30.26 -19.37
CA ALA A 19 6.05 28.87 -19.18
C ALA A 19 7.32 28.07 -19.50
N VAL A 20 8.16 27.90 -18.48
CA VAL A 20 9.13 26.81 -18.46
C VAL A 20 8.29 25.54 -18.34
N PHE A 21 7.84 25.04 -19.48
CA PHE A 21 7.54 23.63 -19.62
C PHE A 21 8.85 22.91 -19.32
N TYR A 22 9.02 22.51 -18.06
CA TYR A 22 9.85 21.35 -17.79
C TYR A 22 9.23 20.23 -18.59
N GLY A 23 9.83 19.95 -19.75
CA GLY A 23 9.63 18.74 -20.49
C GLY A 23 10.08 17.60 -19.60
N ILE A 24 9.17 17.13 -18.75
CA ILE A 24 9.20 15.75 -18.30
C ILE A 24 8.98 14.98 -19.60
N ALA A 25 10.06 14.51 -20.21
CA ALA A 25 9.97 13.37 -21.10
C ALA A 25 9.47 12.21 -20.23
N GLY A 26 8.16 12.17 -19.98
CA GLY A 26 7.54 10.99 -19.44
C GLY A 26 7.87 9.88 -20.41
N ALA A 27 8.58 8.86 -19.96
CA ALA A 27 8.76 7.65 -20.75
C ALA A 27 7.38 7.26 -21.27
N GLN A 28 7.20 7.26 -22.59
CA GLN A 28 5.91 6.94 -23.19
C GLN A 28 5.59 5.51 -22.79
N CYS A 29 4.50 5.32 -22.06
CA CYS A 29 4.13 4.00 -21.61
C CYS A 29 3.45 3.23 -22.74
N ILE A 30 4.10 2.18 -23.24
CA ILE A 30 3.58 1.32 -24.30
C ILE A 30 2.52 0.40 -23.70
N VAL A 31 1.33 0.35 -24.27
CA VAL A 31 0.26 -0.53 -23.76
C VAL A 31 0.73 -1.99 -23.81
N TYR A 32 0.67 -2.70 -22.69
CA TYR A 32 1.00 -4.10 -22.59
C TYR A 32 -0.22 -4.96 -22.91
N THR A 33 -0.11 -5.76 -23.97
CA THR A 33 -1.16 -6.68 -24.45
C THR A 33 -0.65 -8.12 -24.56
N GLY A 34 0.54 -8.41 -24.00
CA GLY A 34 1.21 -9.71 -24.09
C GLY A 34 2.31 -9.79 -25.15
N GLN A 35 2.65 -8.69 -25.82
CA GLN A 35 3.78 -8.63 -26.74
C GLN A 35 5.14 -8.81 -26.03
N ALA A 36 6.17 -9.18 -26.79
CA ALA A 36 7.54 -9.15 -26.29
C ALA A 36 7.96 -7.71 -25.92
N MET A 37 8.70 -7.57 -24.82
CA MET A 37 9.20 -6.29 -24.34
C MET A 37 10.63 -6.04 -24.84
N ASN A 38 10.95 -4.81 -25.21
CA ASN A 38 12.30 -4.40 -25.56
C ASN A 38 13.01 -3.73 -24.38
N SER A 39 14.34 -3.87 -24.32
CA SER A 39 15.18 -3.21 -23.32
C SER A 39 15.07 -1.68 -23.39
N GLY A 40 15.02 -1.01 -22.22
CA GLY A 40 14.91 0.45 -22.12
C GLY A 40 13.50 1.01 -22.31
N GLU A 41 12.52 0.19 -22.68
CA GLU A 41 11.13 0.62 -22.87
C GLU A 41 10.27 0.36 -21.61
N THR A 42 9.27 1.21 -21.44
CA THR A 42 8.28 1.09 -20.38
C THR A 42 6.94 0.62 -20.94
N TYR A 43 6.40 -0.43 -20.34
CA TYR A 43 5.12 -1.04 -20.71
C TYR A 43 4.09 -0.85 -19.58
N CYS A 44 2.84 -0.56 -19.91
CA CYS A 44 1.75 -0.41 -18.94
C CYS A 44 0.60 -1.34 -19.27
N LEU A 45 0.20 -2.16 -18.30
CA LEU A 45 -1.05 -2.90 -18.34
C LEU A 45 -2.14 -2.09 -17.62
N THR A 46 -3.27 -1.86 -18.29
CA THR A 46 -4.51 -1.35 -17.70
C THR A 46 -5.57 -2.46 -17.70
N GLY A 47 -6.31 -2.61 -16.60
CA GLY A 47 -7.32 -3.66 -16.47
C GLY A 47 -6.73 -5.06 -16.30
N SER A 48 -7.51 -6.09 -16.64
CA SER A 48 -7.10 -7.49 -16.47
C SER A 48 -6.58 -8.10 -17.78
N LEU A 49 -5.45 -8.81 -17.71
CA LEU A 49 -4.88 -9.58 -18.82
C LEU A 49 -4.46 -10.96 -18.34
N THR A 50 -4.88 -11.99 -19.07
CA THR A 50 -4.47 -13.38 -18.84
C THR A 50 -3.71 -13.90 -20.04
N LEU A 51 -2.49 -14.39 -19.82
CA LEU A 51 -1.63 -15.01 -20.81
C LEU A 51 -1.34 -16.46 -20.42
N THR A 52 -1.34 -17.36 -21.39
CA THR A 52 -1.06 -18.79 -21.17
C THR A 52 0.42 -19.14 -21.29
N ASN A 53 1.27 -18.14 -21.53
CA ASN A 53 2.72 -18.29 -21.74
C ASN A 53 3.50 -17.58 -20.63
N ASP A 54 4.79 -17.89 -20.57
CA ASP A 54 5.76 -17.18 -19.75
C ASP A 54 6.01 -15.78 -20.32
N ILE A 55 6.36 -14.84 -19.45
CA ILE A 55 6.79 -13.49 -19.84
C ILE A 55 8.22 -13.22 -19.36
N THR A 56 8.95 -12.40 -20.11
CA THR A 56 10.30 -11.95 -19.75
C THR A 56 10.37 -10.44 -19.83
N ILE A 57 10.70 -9.80 -18.71
CA ILE A 57 11.03 -8.38 -18.63
C ILE A 57 12.55 -8.27 -18.79
N PRO A 58 13.08 -7.83 -19.95
CA PRO A 58 14.51 -7.77 -20.19
C PRO A 58 15.19 -6.71 -19.30
N GLN A 59 16.51 -6.76 -19.25
CA GLN A 59 17.29 -5.73 -18.53
C GLN A 59 16.93 -4.32 -19.04
N ASP A 60 16.93 -3.37 -18.12
CA ASP A 60 16.62 -1.96 -18.36
C ASP A 60 15.17 -1.70 -18.85
N ALA A 61 14.31 -2.72 -19.02
CA ALA A 61 12.88 -2.55 -19.28
C ALA A 61 12.08 -2.43 -17.97
N LEU A 62 10.89 -1.84 -18.09
CA LEU A 62 9.93 -1.68 -17.00
C LEU A 62 8.54 -2.12 -17.43
N LEU A 63 7.92 -3.07 -16.72
CA LEU A 63 6.50 -3.39 -16.83
C LEU A 63 5.76 -2.83 -15.61
N ILE A 64 4.74 -2.00 -15.85
CA ILE A 64 3.87 -1.43 -14.83
C ILE A 64 2.49 -2.05 -14.95
N ILE A 65 2.04 -2.74 -13.91
CA ILE A 65 0.66 -3.14 -13.70
C ILE A 65 -0.02 -1.96 -13.00
N GLN A 66 -0.92 -1.27 -13.68
CA GLN A 66 -1.56 -0.06 -13.14
C GLN A 66 -2.36 -0.36 -11.87
N PRO A 67 -2.68 0.64 -11.02
CA PRO A 67 -3.47 0.42 -9.83
C PRO A 67 -4.78 -0.32 -10.12
N GLY A 68 -5.07 -1.37 -9.35
CA GLY A 68 -6.24 -2.25 -9.53
C GLY A 68 -6.21 -3.17 -10.77
N ALA A 69 -5.18 -3.13 -11.60
CA ALA A 69 -5.02 -4.03 -12.74
C ALA A 69 -4.58 -5.43 -12.30
N GLU A 70 -4.86 -6.44 -13.13
CA GLU A 70 -4.52 -7.84 -12.85
C GLU A 70 -3.78 -8.45 -14.05
N LEU A 71 -2.63 -9.07 -13.78
CA LEU A 71 -1.91 -9.86 -14.77
C LEU A 71 -1.84 -11.32 -14.32
N ILE A 72 -2.33 -12.23 -15.15
CA ILE A 72 -2.22 -13.68 -14.94
C ILE A 72 -1.32 -14.25 -16.04
N VAL A 73 -0.27 -15.00 -15.66
CA VAL A 73 0.72 -15.55 -16.59
C VAL A 73 1.15 -16.96 -16.16
N LYS A 74 1.85 -17.68 -17.05
CA LYS A 74 2.36 -19.03 -16.72
C LYS A 74 3.62 -19.00 -15.87
N GLY A 75 4.50 -18.05 -16.12
CA GLY A 75 5.80 -17.89 -15.46
C GLY A 75 6.39 -16.52 -15.76
N ILE A 76 7.32 -16.06 -14.94
CA ILE A 76 7.88 -14.71 -15.06
C ILE A 76 9.40 -14.74 -14.94
N THR A 77 10.10 -14.08 -15.86
CA THR A 77 11.51 -13.74 -15.70
C THR A 77 11.66 -12.22 -15.62
N VAL A 78 12.19 -11.71 -14.50
CA VAL A 78 12.39 -10.28 -14.24
C VAL A 78 13.87 -9.95 -14.24
N ASN A 79 14.40 -9.61 -15.41
CA ASN A 79 15.78 -9.11 -15.56
C ASN A 79 15.85 -7.57 -15.50
N GLY A 80 14.73 -6.90 -15.77
CA GLY A 80 14.52 -5.46 -15.56
C GLY A 80 13.67 -5.20 -14.32
N ASN A 81 12.57 -4.45 -14.49
CA ASN A 81 11.70 -4.05 -13.39
C ASN A 81 10.23 -4.41 -13.64
N LEU A 82 9.57 -4.95 -12.62
CA LEU A 82 8.12 -5.14 -12.54
C LEU A 82 7.59 -4.23 -11.43
N GLU A 83 6.66 -3.33 -11.74
CA GLU A 83 5.95 -2.53 -10.75
C GLU A 83 4.47 -2.91 -10.74
N ILE A 84 3.97 -3.36 -9.60
CA ILE A 84 2.56 -3.63 -9.34
C ILE A 84 2.01 -2.44 -8.56
N GLY A 85 1.13 -1.65 -9.18
CA GLY A 85 0.51 -0.47 -8.58
C GLY A 85 -0.41 -0.81 -7.40
N ASP A 86 -0.87 0.20 -6.68
CA ASP A 86 -1.77 0.04 -5.53
C ASP A 86 -3.01 -0.80 -5.88
N ALA A 87 -3.37 -1.76 -5.03
CA ALA A 87 -4.45 -2.73 -5.26
C ALA A 87 -4.31 -3.57 -6.57
N GLY A 88 -3.20 -3.45 -7.29
CA GLY A 88 -2.91 -4.26 -8.46
C GLY A 88 -2.43 -5.67 -8.09
N SER A 89 -2.42 -6.57 -9.06
CA SER A 89 -2.07 -7.96 -8.81
C SER A 89 -1.34 -8.62 -9.96
N VAL A 90 -0.44 -9.54 -9.60
CA VAL A 90 0.18 -10.48 -10.55
C VAL A 90 0.02 -11.88 -10.00
N LYS A 91 -0.53 -12.78 -10.82
CA LYS A 91 -0.67 -14.21 -10.53
C LYS A 91 0.16 -15.00 -11.52
N SER A 92 1.02 -15.88 -11.02
CA SER A 92 1.79 -16.81 -11.85
C SER A 92 1.38 -18.24 -11.54
N GLU A 93 1.02 -19.00 -12.56
CA GLU A 93 0.80 -20.45 -12.44
C GLU A 93 2.10 -21.27 -12.36
N GLY A 94 3.24 -20.60 -12.27
CA GLY A 94 4.58 -21.18 -12.27
C GLY A 94 5.57 -20.28 -11.55
N SER A 95 6.86 -20.56 -11.76
CA SER A 95 7.94 -19.91 -11.02
C SER A 95 8.23 -18.49 -11.52
N ILE A 96 8.85 -17.69 -10.66
CA ILE A 96 9.45 -16.41 -11.00
C ILE A 96 10.96 -16.43 -10.75
N LEU A 97 11.72 -15.94 -11.73
CA LEU A 97 13.15 -15.67 -11.61
C LEU A 97 13.35 -14.15 -11.55
N ILE A 98 14.07 -13.65 -10.54
CA ILE A 98 14.34 -12.22 -10.37
C ILE A 98 15.84 -12.01 -10.35
N GLY A 99 16.35 -11.25 -11.32
CA GLY A 99 17.77 -10.99 -11.46
C GLY A 99 18.53 -12.01 -12.28
N VAL A 100 19.72 -11.60 -12.71
CA VAL A 100 20.66 -12.44 -13.46
C VAL A 100 21.98 -12.46 -12.73
N PHE A 101 22.47 -13.66 -12.42
CA PHE A 101 23.74 -13.86 -11.71
C PHE A 101 24.91 -13.18 -12.42
N GLY A 102 25.65 -12.35 -11.70
CA GLY A 102 26.85 -11.65 -12.20
C GLY A 102 26.60 -10.61 -13.30
N SER A 103 25.34 -10.22 -13.54
CA SER A 103 24.99 -9.26 -14.60
C SER A 103 25.42 -7.83 -14.32
N GLN A 104 25.71 -7.47 -13.07
CA GLN A 104 25.99 -6.09 -12.65
C GLN A 104 24.87 -5.11 -13.07
N LYS A 105 23.63 -5.60 -13.11
CA LYS A 105 22.43 -4.84 -13.44
C LYS A 105 21.38 -5.04 -12.36
N ASN A 106 20.66 -3.98 -12.04
CA ASN A 106 19.58 -4.05 -11.08
C ASN A 106 18.36 -4.75 -11.67
N SER A 107 17.66 -5.51 -10.84
CA SER A 107 16.32 -6.00 -11.15
C SER A 107 15.42 -5.79 -9.95
N LYS A 108 14.14 -5.51 -10.18
CA LYS A 108 13.22 -5.22 -9.08
C LYS A 108 11.82 -5.71 -9.38
N VAL A 109 11.19 -6.31 -8.37
CA VAL A 109 9.73 -6.41 -8.30
C VAL A 109 9.25 -5.47 -7.21
N LYS A 110 8.37 -4.53 -7.54
CA LYS A 110 7.84 -3.55 -6.58
C LYS A 110 6.34 -3.72 -6.44
N LEU A 111 5.86 -3.71 -5.22
CA LEU A 111 4.46 -3.85 -4.86
C LEU A 111 3.98 -2.54 -4.20
N GLY A 112 2.91 -1.96 -4.74
CA GLY A 112 2.19 -0.84 -4.14
C GLY A 112 1.36 -1.25 -2.91
N THR A 113 0.62 -0.29 -2.36
CA THR A 113 -0.24 -0.52 -1.20
C THR A 113 -1.35 -1.51 -1.55
N LYS A 114 -1.57 -2.53 -0.70
CA LYS A 114 -2.57 -3.60 -0.91
C LYS A 114 -2.44 -4.32 -2.27
N SER A 115 -1.26 -4.30 -2.88
CA SER A 115 -1.01 -5.10 -4.08
C SER A 115 -0.51 -6.49 -3.70
N TYR A 116 -0.61 -7.45 -4.61
CA TYR A 116 -0.08 -8.78 -4.34
C TYR A 116 0.56 -9.48 -5.53
N LEU A 117 1.50 -10.35 -5.20
CA LEU A 117 2.11 -11.33 -6.10
C LEU A 117 1.79 -12.73 -5.56
N SER A 118 0.99 -13.50 -6.29
CA SER A 118 0.65 -14.88 -5.91
C SER A 118 1.24 -15.87 -6.92
N LEU A 119 1.99 -16.85 -6.41
CA LEU A 119 2.76 -17.79 -7.22
C LEU A 119 2.41 -19.22 -6.79
N THR A 120 1.99 -20.05 -7.73
CA THR A 120 1.89 -21.50 -7.49
C THR A 120 3.25 -22.20 -7.63
N GLY A 121 4.25 -21.53 -8.23
CA GLY A 121 5.62 -22.03 -8.39
C GLY A 121 6.64 -21.42 -7.43
N SER A 122 7.92 -21.63 -7.74
CA SER A 122 9.06 -21.20 -6.92
C SER A 122 9.47 -19.75 -7.19
N VAL A 123 10.14 -19.14 -6.22
CA VAL A 123 10.89 -17.88 -6.39
C VAL A 123 12.37 -18.18 -6.34
N ALA A 124 13.10 -17.76 -7.37
CA ALA A 124 14.55 -17.81 -7.40
C ALA A 124 15.13 -16.41 -7.62
N GLN A 125 16.11 -16.04 -6.81
CA GLN A 125 16.89 -14.82 -7.00
C GLN A 125 18.21 -15.15 -7.71
N GLY A 126 18.51 -14.45 -8.81
CA GLY A 126 19.85 -14.36 -9.38
C GLY A 126 20.61 -13.19 -8.76
N ASP A 127 21.81 -13.42 -8.22
CA ASP A 127 22.61 -12.35 -7.60
C ASP A 127 23.48 -11.58 -8.62
N PRO A 128 23.12 -10.35 -9.04
CA PRO A 128 23.89 -9.56 -10.00
C PRO A 128 25.29 -9.20 -9.52
N THR A 129 25.56 -9.25 -8.21
CA THR A 129 26.88 -8.90 -7.65
C THR A 129 27.91 -10.00 -7.77
N PHE A 130 27.54 -11.19 -8.28
CA PHE A 130 28.41 -12.38 -8.31
C PHE A 130 28.90 -12.71 -6.88
N MET A 131 27.99 -12.97 -5.95
CA MET A 131 28.29 -13.28 -4.55
C MET A 131 29.08 -12.16 -3.84
N GLY A 132 28.83 -10.90 -4.20
CA GLY A 132 29.48 -9.72 -3.62
C GLY A 132 30.78 -9.27 -4.29
N ASN A 133 31.29 -9.97 -5.31
CA ASN A 133 32.51 -9.58 -6.01
C ASN A 133 32.38 -8.23 -6.77
N PHE A 134 31.16 -7.88 -7.18
CA PHE A 134 30.84 -6.62 -7.88
C PHE A 134 29.70 -5.90 -7.15
N PRO A 135 29.99 -5.16 -6.07
CA PRO A 135 28.96 -4.49 -5.28
C PRO A 135 28.31 -3.33 -6.04
N GLY A 136 27.13 -2.90 -5.58
CA GLY A 136 26.42 -1.72 -6.10
C GLY A 136 25.21 -2.04 -6.99
N THR A 137 24.93 -3.32 -7.23
CA THR A 137 23.70 -3.76 -7.91
C THR A 137 22.93 -4.76 -7.06
N THR A 138 21.62 -4.85 -7.24
CA THR A 138 20.76 -5.74 -6.45
C THR A 138 19.63 -6.31 -7.30
N SER A 139 19.12 -7.46 -6.86
CA SER A 139 17.86 -8.02 -7.36
C SER A 139 16.92 -8.21 -6.19
N THR A 140 15.86 -7.40 -6.09
CA THR A 140 15.03 -7.29 -4.87
C THR A 140 13.54 -7.33 -5.13
N ILE A 141 12.79 -7.58 -4.07
CA ILE A 141 11.36 -7.34 -3.98
C ILE A 141 11.13 -6.18 -3.00
N ASP A 142 10.51 -5.11 -3.45
CA ASP A 142 10.17 -3.95 -2.63
C ASP A 142 8.65 -3.96 -2.34
N MET A 143 8.26 -4.08 -1.07
CA MET A 143 6.89 -4.31 -0.64
C MET A 143 6.28 -3.06 0.02
N GLY A 144 5.15 -2.60 -0.51
CA GLY A 144 4.36 -1.50 0.04
C GLY A 144 3.47 -1.91 1.21
N THR A 145 2.76 -0.92 1.78
CA THR A 145 1.84 -1.13 2.91
C THR A 145 0.78 -2.18 2.58
N ASN A 146 0.62 -3.17 3.44
CA ASN A 146 -0.37 -4.24 3.34
C ASN A 146 -0.26 -5.06 2.05
N SER A 147 0.90 -5.04 1.39
CA SER A 147 1.16 -5.88 0.22
C SER A 147 1.51 -7.31 0.62
N VAL A 148 1.25 -8.25 -0.28
CA VAL A 148 1.43 -9.69 -0.03
C VAL A 148 2.22 -10.33 -1.17
N VAL A 149 3.23 -11.12 -0.81
CA VAL A 149 3.86 -12.07 -1.71
C VAL A 149 3.60 -13.46 -1.16
N GLU A 150 2.89 -14.27 -1.93
CA GLU A 150 2.58 -15.66 -1.58
C GLU A 150 3.30 -16.61 -2.54
N ILE A 151 4.12 -17.49 -1.98
CA ILE A 151 4.96 -18.44 -2.72
C ILE A 151 4.55 -19.84 -2.35
N CYS A 152 3.92 -20.56 -3.27
CA CYS A 152 3.52 -21.95 -3.08
C CYS A 152 4.54 -22.98 -3.57
N GLY A 153 5.69 -22.52 -4.08
CA GLY A 153 6.87 -23.34 -4.35
C GLY A 153 8.04 -23.03 -3.40
N THR A 154 9.23 -23.46 -3.80
CA THR A 154 10.46 -23.18 -3.03
C THR A 154 10.86 -21.71 -3.15
N PHE A 155 11.52 -21.18 -2.13
CA PHE A 155 12.20 -19.89 -2.18
C PHE A 155 13.71 -20.11 -2.15
N THR A 156 14.46 -19.47 -3.06
CA THR A 156 15.92 -19.55 -3.06
C THR A 156 16.54 -18.17 -3.26
N GLN A 157 17.36 -17.76 -2.29
CA GLN A 157 18.13 -16.52 -2.29
C GLN A 157 19.61 -16.82 -2.56
N GLN A 158 20.21 -16.17 -3.56
CA GLN A 158 21.65 -16.28 -3.82
C GLN A 158 22.46 -15.18 -3.13
N SER A 159 21.88 -13.99 -2.94
CA SER A 159 22.61 -12.86 -2.36
C SER A 159 22.97 -13.11 -0.89
N THR A 160 24.23 -12.86 -0.55
CA THR A 160 24.74 -12.89 0.84
C THR A 160 25.09 -11.51 1.36
N THR A 161 25.04 -10.49 0.51
CA THR A 161 25.53 -9.13 0.79
C THR A 161 24.42 -8.10 0.94
N TYR A 162 23.19 -8.42 0.55
CA TYR A 162 22.01 -7.55 0.70
C TYR A 162 20.73 -8.39 0.89
N PRO A 163 19.72 -7.85 1.61
CA PRO A 163 18.44 -8.50 1.77
C PRO A 163 17.67 -8.60 0.45
N PHE A 164 16.92 -9.68 0.25
CA PHE A 164 16.10 -9.83 -0.95
C PHE A 164 14.81 -9.01 -0.90
N VAL A 165 14.21 -8.89 0.29
CA VAL A 165 12.92 -8.24 0.50
C VAL A 165 13.10 -6.95 1.28
N ASN A 166 12.58 -5.85 0.75
CA ASN A 166 12.60 -4.53 1.37
C ASN A 166 11.19 -4.04 1.62
N TYR A 167 10.99 -3.26 2.69
CA TYR A 167 9.74 -2.54 2.91
C TYR A 167 9.87 -1.10 2.40
N ILE A 168 8.85 -0.61 1.69
CA ILE A 168 8.78 0.75 1.13
C ILE A 168 7.46 1.46 1.45
N GLY A 169 6.63 0.88 2.32
CA GLY A 169 5.32 1.41 2.68
C GLY A 169 5.36 2.48 3.77
N ALA A 170 4.19 2.75 4.36
CA ALA A 170 4.02 3.72 5.44
C ALA A 170 4.72 3.23 6.73
N PRO A 171 5.22 4.11 7.62
CA PRO A 171 6.03 3.73 8.80
C PRO A 171 5.36 2.82 9.85
N LEU A 172 4.03 2.69 9.83
CA LEU A 172 3.28 1.79 10.72
C LEU A 172 2.57 0.66 9.98
N GLY A 173 2.78 0.57 8.67
CA GLY A 173 2.25 -0.52 7.85
C GLY A 173 3.04 -1.81 8.03
N LYS A 174 2.53 -2.88 7.44
CA LYS A 174 3.19 -4.19 7.42
C LYS A 174 3.07 -4.76 6.01
N ALA A 175 3.95 -5.67 5.62
CA ALA A 175 3.80 -6.45 4.40
C ALA A 175 4.09 -7.92 4.68
N TYR A 176 3.42 -8.83 3.98
CA TYR A 176 3.52 -10.27 4.25
C TYR A 176 4.28 -10.97 3.14
N TYR A 177 5.39 -11.61 3.50
CA TYR A 177 6.20 -12.42 2.60
C TYR A 177 6.10 -13.89 3.04
N ILE A 178 5.33 -14.68 2.30
CA ILE A 178 4.89 -16.02 2.73
C ILE A 178 5.47 -17.08 1.81
N VAL A 179 6.22 -18.02 2.39
CA VAL A 179 6.79 -19.19 1.70
C VAL A 179 6.16 -20.45 2.27
N LYS A 180 5.45 -21.19 1.42
CA LYS A 180 4.72 -22.41 1.82
C LYS A 180 5.54 -23.70 1.69
N ALA A 181 6.63 -23.68 0.92
CA ALA A 181 7.58 -24.79 0.81
C ALA A 181 8.97 -24.41 1.35
N GLN A 182 9.98 -25.24 1.09
CA GLN A 182 11.34 -25.02 1.59
C GLN A 182 11.88 -23.65 1.14
N ALA A 183 12.45 -22.92 2.10
CA ALA A 183 13.19 -21.68 1.86
C ALA A 183 14.70 -21.93 2.04
N SER A 184 15.52 -21.41 1.13
CA SER A 184 16.97 -21.58 1.18
C SER A 184 17.75 -20.31 0.81
N GLY A 185 18.97 -20.20 1.32
CA GLY A 185 19.88 -19.09 1.07
C GLY A 185 21.33 -19.52 0.88
N GLY A 186 22.20 -18.55 0.60
CA GLY A 186 23.65 -18.72 0.40
C GLY A 186 24.48 -18.76 1.69
N GLY A 187 23.88 -19.02 2.86
CA GLY A 187 24.56 -19.12 4.16
C GLY A 187 24.43 -17.86 5.01
N ALA A 188 24.96 -16.74 4.52
CA ALA A 188 24.83 -15.42 5.16
C ALA A 188 23.61 -14.62 4.67
N SER A 189 22.79 -15.21 3.80
CA SER A 189 21.59 -14.58 3.25
C SER A 189 20.60 -14.22 4.36
N VAL A 190 20.04 -13.03 4.27
CA VAL A 190 18.91 -12.59 5.10
C VAL A 190 17.73 -12.20 4.23
N ILE A 191 16.50 -12.51 4.68
CA ILE A 191 15.27 -12.17 3.95
C ILE A 191 15.09 -10.65 3.90
N SER A 192 15.07 -9.98 5.06
CA SER A 192 14.85 -8.54 5.14
C SER A 192 15.58 -7.90 6.33
N ASN A 193 15.92 -6.61 6.20
CA ASN A 193 16.44 -5.79 7.28
C ASN A 193 15.38 -4.87 7.91
N ASP A 194 14.10 -5.10 7.61
CA ASP A 194 12.99 -4.26 8.07
C ASP A 194 11.93 -5.08 8.84
N SER A 195 11.58 -4.61 10.05
CA SER A 195 10.62 -5.29 10.92
C SER A 195 9.16 -5.19 10.44
N GLN A 196 8.87 -4.29 9.49
CA GLN A 196 7.58 -4.16 8.84
C GLN A 196 7.32 -5.30 7.83
N ILE A 197 8.36 -6.02 7.40
CA ILE A 197 8.22 -7.28 6.69
C ILE A 197 7.89 -8.39 7.70
N ILE A 198 6.73 -9.01 7.53
CA ILE A 198 6.35 -10.26 8.20
C ILE A 198 6.72 -11.41 7.27
N ALA A 199 7.81 -12.09 7.57
CA ALA A 199 8.26 -13.27 6.85
C ALA A 199 7.70 -14.53 7.50
N ILE A 200 6.94 -15.33 6.74
CA ILE A 200 6.34 -16.58 7.20
C ILE A 200 6.91 -17.73 6.37
N ALA A 201 7.62 -18.64 7.03
CA ALA A 201 8.13 -19.88 6.44
C ALA A 201 7.35 -21.08 7.02
N MET A 202 6.43 -21.63 6.24
CA MET A 202 5.57 -22.75 6.66
C MET A 202 6.26 -24.12 6.54
N ASP A 203 7.46 -24.16 5.97
CA ASP A 203 8.31 -25.35 5.87
C ASP A 203 9.72 -25.06 6.42
N SER A 204 10.62 -26.02 6.23
CA SER A 204 12.04 -25.95 6.53
C SER A 204 12.72 -24.74 5.89
N VAL A 205 13.67 -24.19 6.64
CA VAL A 205 14.54 -23.10 6.20
C VAL A 205 15.99 -23.55 6.32
N THR A 206 16.79 -23.35 5.28
CA THR A 206 18.20 -23.78 5.23
C THR A 206 19.11 -22.65 4.76
N ALA A 207 20.16 -22.34 5.53
CA ALA A 207 21.18 -21.36 5.12
C ALA A 207 20.61 -19.95 4.79
N LEU A 208 19.52 -19.58 5.45
CA LEU A 208 18.80 -18.31 5.30
C LEU A 208 18.34 -17.83 6.67
N GLY A 209 18.64 -16.57 7.01
CA GLY A 209 18.15 -15.91 8.23
C GLY A 209 17.01 -14.92 7.94
N PRO A 210 16.21 -14.55 8.94
CA PRO A 210 15.17 -13.53 8.76
C PRO A 210 15.73 -12.10 8.67
N GLY A 211 16.96 -11.86 9.17
CA GLY A 211 17.48 -10.50 9.37
C GLY A 211 16.71 -9.79 10.48
N ASN A 212 16.25 -8.56 10.23
CA ASN A 212 15.38 -7.81 11.16
C ASN A 212 13.89 -7.98 10.85
N ALA A 213 13.51 -8.86 9.91
CA ALA A 213 12.11 -9.16 9.63
C ALA A 213 11.38 -9.66 10.89
N SER A 214 10.12 -9.27 11.04
CA SER A 214 9.21 -9.97 11.94
C SER A 214 9.00 -11.38 11.38
N TYR A 215 9.27 -12.44 12.15
CA TYR A 215 9.45 -13.77 11.57
C TYR A 215 8.62 -14.86 12.25
N CYS A 216 8.01 -15.70 11.43
CA CYS A 216 7.39 -16.96 11.82
C CYS A 216 8.01 -18.10 11.01
N GLY A 217 8.79 -18.95 11.66
CA GLY A 217 9.37 -20.16 11.06
C GLY A 217 10.60 -20.65 11.84
N PRO A 218 11.24 -21.74 11.39
CA PRO A 218 10.80 -22.65 10.33
C PRO A 218 9.54 -23.43 10.73
N ASN A 219 8.86 -24.04 9.75
CA ASN A 219 7.65 -24.86 9.93
C ASN A 219 6.50 -24.13 10.66
N ALA A 220 6.28 -22.86 10.34
CA ALA A 220 5.24 -22.06 10.97
C ALA A 220 3.84 -22.61 10.70
N THR A 221 3.01 -22.60 11.74
CA THR A 221 1.57 -22.85 11.68
C THR A 221 0.83 -21.66 12.26
N GLN A 222 -0.48 -21.57 12.01
CA GLN A 222 -1.34 -20.55 12.61
C GLN A 222 -1.28 -20.55 14.15
N ALA A 223 -1.13 -21.73 14.78
CA ALA A 223 -1.06 -21.85 16.23
C ALA A 223 0.28 -21.35 16.81
N THR A 224 1.36 -21.39 16.03
CA THR A 224 2.71 -21.03 16.49
C THR A 224 3.13 -19.61 16.11
N CYS A 225 2.31 -18.90 15.31
CA CYS A 225 2.64 -17.59 14.76
C CYS A 225 1.58 -16.57 15.17
N SER A 226 1.91 -15.69 16.13
CA SER A 226 1.04 -14.58 16.53
C SER A 226 0.88 -13.50 15.44
N LEU A 227 1.72 -13.54 14.41
CA LEU A 227 1.72 -12.64 13.27
C LEU A 227 1.02 -13.25 12.04
N TRP A 228 0.32 -14.38 12.21
CA TRP A 228 -0.36 -15.06 11.12
C TRP A 228 -1.49 -14.17 10.57
N PRO A 229 -1.50 -13.84 9.27
CA PRO A 229 -2.56 -13.03 8.70
C PRO A 229 -3.87 -13.81 8.62
N ALA A 230 -4.99 -13.09 8.79
CA ALA A 230 -6.29 -13.60 8.38
C ALA A 230 -6.29 -13.89 6.86
N GLY A 231 -7.08 -14.87 6.42
CA GLY A 231 -7.12 -15.33 5.03
C GLY A 231 -6.01 -16.32 4.62
N LEU A 232 -4.94 -16.50 5.42
CA LEU A 232 -3.92 -17.53 5.13
C LEU A 232 -4.35 -18.89 5.72
N PRO A 233 -4.63 -19.92 4.90
CA PRO A 233 -4.96 -21.24 5.41
C PRO A 233 -3.74 -21.91 6.06
N SER A 234 -4.00 -22.76 7.06
CA SER A 234 -2.97 -23.60 7.69
C SER A 234 -2.43 -24.70 6.75
N GLU A 235 -3.15 -25.01 5.67
CA GLU A 235 -2.73 -26.02 4.70
C GLU A 235 -1.71 -25.47 3.69
N LYS A 236 -0.46 -25.91 3.81
CA LYS A 236 0.65 -25.44 2.96
C LYS A 236 0.53 -25.78 1.48
N LEU A 237 -0.27 -26.78 1.12
CA LEU A 237 -0.45 -27.24 -0.27
C LEU A 237 -1.53 -26.45 -1.02
N THR A 238 -2.35 -25.68 -0.30
CA THR A 238 -3.35 -24.80 -0.92
C THR A 238 -2.73 -23.44 -1.22
N CYS A 239 -2.85 -22.99 -2.47
CA CYS A 239 -2.22 -21.77 -2.98
C CYS A 239 -3.28 -20.76 -3.43
N GLY A 240 -2.89 -19.50 -3.64
CA GLY A 240 -3.76 -18.49 -4.25
C GLY A 240 -4.61 -17.72 -3.26
N PHE A 241 -4.12 -17.53 -2.03
CA PHE A 241 -4.80 -16.82 -0.95
C PHE A 241 -4.27 -15.39 -0.74
N ALA A 242 -3.35 -14.93 -1.59
CA ALA A 242 -2.82 -13.58 -1.47
C ALA A 242 -3.89 -12.49 -1.58
N ASP A 243 -4.93 -12.70 -2.40
CA ASP A 243 -6.07 -11.78 -2.52
C ASP A 243 -6.93 -11.78 -1.26
N GLU A 244 -7.24 -12.95 -0.70
CA GLU A 244 -7.96 -13.11 0.56
C GLU A 244 -7.19 -12.44 1.69
N ILE A 245 -5.88 -12.65 1.78
CA ILE A 245 -5.05 -11.99 2.80
C ILE A 245 -5.09 -10.48 2.64
N VAL A 246 -4.93 -9.93 1.43
CA VAL A 246 -5.03 -8.48 1.20
C VAL A 246 -6.42 -7.95 1.58
N HIS A 247 -7.48 -8.69 1.27
CA HIS A 247 -8.85 -8.33 1.61
C HIS A 247 -9.08 -8.35 3.13
N GLU A 248 -8.58 -9.36 3.83
CA GLU A 248 -8.73 -9.51 5.28
C GLU A 248 -7.77 -8.60 6.09
N ILE A 249 -6.69 -8.09 5.48
CA ILE A 249 -5.86 -7.03 6.08
C ILE A 249 -6.66 -5.72 6.24
N ASP A 250 -7.82 -5.59 5.59
CA ASP A 250 -8.86 -4.67 6.04
C ASP A 250 -9.52 -5.20 7.31
N GLY A 251 -8.79 -5.07 8.44
CA GLY A 251 -9.34 -5.08 9.80
C GLY A 251 -10.28 -3.88 10.01
N PHE A 252 -11.33 -3.82 9.20
CA PHE A 252 -12.36 -2.82 9.20
C PHE A 252 -13.57 -3.48 9.82
N CYS A 253 -13.78 -3.21 11.10
CA CYS A 253 -14.97 -3.68 11.82
C CYS A 253 -16.20 -2.90 11.36
N THR A 254 -16.69 -3.22 10.16
CA THR A 254 -17.99 -2.79 9.68
C THR A 254 -18.99 -3.90 10.02
N LYS A 255 -19.97 -3.60 10.87
CA LYS A 255 -21.14 -4.47 11.00
C LYS A 255 -21.92 -4.40 9.67
N PRO A 256 -22.26 -5.54 9.04
CA PRO A 256 -23.16 -5.55 7.89
C PRO A 256 -24.43 -4.77 8.22
N ALA A 257 -25.03 -4.12 7.23
CA ALA A 257 -26.31 -3.47 7.43
C ALA A 257 -27.35 -4.51 7.91
N VAL A 258 -28.06 -4.20 8.99
CA VAL A 258 -29.18 -5.04 9.46
C VAL A 258 -30.34 -4.87 8.48
N SER A 259 -30.76 -5.97 7.84
CA SER A 259 -31.97 -6.01 7.01
C SER A 259 -33.21 -6.03 7.88
N GLY A 260 -34.24 -5.25 7.53
CA GLY A 260 -35.53 -5.29 8.20
C GLY A 260 -36.35 -4.03 7.95
N ASP A 261 -37.55 -4.00 8.53
CA ASP A 261 -38.36 -2.79 8.55
C ASP A 261 -37.75 -1.78 9.55
N PRO A 262 -37.69 -0.47 9.22
CA PRO A 262 -37.29 0.55 10.16
C PRO A 262 -38.16 0.53 11.42
N ASP A 263 -37.54 0.43 12.60
CA ASP A 263 -38.21 0.53 13.89
C ASP A 263 -38.33 1.98 14.38
N GLY A 264 -37.70 2.93 13.67
CA GLY A 264 -37.78 4.34 13.95
C GLY A 264 -37.55 5.23 12.72
N TYR A 265 -38.04 6.47 12.84
CA TYR A 265 -37.83 7.51 11.84
C TYR A 265 -37.17 8.74 12.47
N THR A 266 -36.37 9.43 11.66
CA THR A 266 -35.58 10.57 12.09
C THR A 266 -36.48 11.72 12.54
N LYS A 267 -36.25 12.20 13.77
CA LYS A 267 -37.06 13.27 14.38
C LYS A 267 -36.45 14.66 14.24
N MET A 268 -35.15 14.74 13.97
CA MET A 268 -34.41 16.00 13.91
C MET A 268 -33.55 16.05 12.66
N GLY A 269 -33.60 17.18 11.96
CA GLY A 269 -32.79 17.39 10.77
C GLY A 269 -32.50 18.85 10.52
N ILE A 270 -31.38 19.10 9.85
CA ILE A 270 -30.97 20.41 9.35
C ILE A 270 -30.79 20.29 7.83
N THR A 271 -31.57 21.06 7.07
CA THR A 271 -31.46 21.13 5.61
C THR A 271 -31.30 22.57 5.16
N ILE A 272 -30.45 22.76 4.15
CA ILE A 272 -30.35 24.03 3.42
C ILE A 272 -31.13 23.98 2.08
N GLN A 273 -31.81 22.87 1.81
CA GLN A 273 -32.68 22.70 0.66
C GLN A 273 -34.09 23.21 0.96
N GLN A 274 -34.90 23.30 -0.08
CA GLN A 274 -36.34 23.29 0.10
C GLN A 274 -36.74 21.95 0.73
N LYS A 275 -37.34 22.01 1.94
CA LYS A 275 -37.77 20.82 2.69
C LYS A 275 -38.74 20.01 1.84
N ALA A 276 -38.37 18.77 1.53
CA ALA A 276 -39.26 17.81 0.87
C ALA A 276 -40.38 17.37 1.82
N ASP A 277 -41.52 16.96 1.24
CA ASP A 277 -42.63 16.42 2.02
C ASP A 277 -42.20 15.16 2.79
N GLY A 278 -42.59 15.11 4.07
CA GLY A 278 -42.22 14.02 4.97
C GLY A 278 -40.80 14.10 5.55
N TRP A 279 -39.96 15.05 5.13
CA TRP A 279 -38.62 15.21 5.68
C TRP A 279 -38.63 15.90 7.07
N PRO A 280 -37.80 15.47 8.05
CA PRO A 280 -36.84 14.35 8.00
C PRO A 280 -37.45 12.99 8.36
N GLY A 281 -38.75 12.93 8.68
CA GLY A 281 -39.45 11.74 9.13
C GLY A 281 -39.58 10.61 8.11
N ASN A 282 -39.13 10.81 6.88
CA ASN A 282 -39.01 9.78 5.85
C ASN A 282 -37.61 9.15 5.80
N ILE A 283 -36.66 9.61 6.62
CA ILE A 283 -35.33 9.02 6.77
C ILE A 283 -35.39 7.99 7.89
N PRO A 284 -35.29 6.68 7.60
CA PRO A 284 -35.35 5.64 8.61
C PRO A 284 -34.09 5.60 9.48
N ASN A 285 -34.25 5.25 10.76
CA ASN A 285 -33.20 4.87 11.70
C ASN A 285 -32.01 5.84 11.87
N SER A 286 -32.19 7.14 11.58
CA SER A 286 -31.18 8.17 11.87
C SER A 286 -31.53 8.99 13.11
N PHE A 287 -30.51 9.34 13.88
CA PHE A 287 -30.62 10.25 15.03
C PHE A 287 -30.67 11.72 14.59
N LEU A 288 -30.01 12.05 13.46
CA LEU A 288 -29.89 13.40 12.91
C LEU A 288 -29.74 13.33 11.38
N ALA A 289 -30.59 14.03 10.64
CA ALA A 289 -30.44 14.21 9.20
C ALA A 289 -29.78 15.56 8.87
N LEU A 290 -28.65 15.55 8.15
CA LEU A 290 -28.03 16.75 7.60
C LEU A 290 -28.10 16.70 6.07
N GLU A 291 -28.68 17.72 5.45
CA GLU A 291 -28.88 17.73 3.99
C GLU A 291 -28.36 19.02 3.33
N SER A 292 -27.53 18.85 2.31
CA SER A 292 -26.93 19.93 1.53
C SER A 292 -26.42 19.42 0.18
N LYS A 293 -26.59 20.19 -0.89
CA LYS A 293 -25.99 19.92 -2.22
C LYS A 293 -24.68 20.68 -2.46
N THR A 294 -24.47 21.79 -1.74
CA THR A 294 -23.43 22.78 -2.09
C THR A 294 -22.55 23.21 -0.92
N LYS A 295 -22.89 22.82 0.31
CA LYS A 295 -22.15 23.14 1.53
C LYS A 295 -21.65 21.87 2.20
N GLY A 296 -20.36 21.83 2.52
CA GLY A 296 -19.79 20.76 3.34
C GLY A 296 -20.14 20.94 4.82
N PHE A 297 -20.13 19.84 5.57
CA PHE A 297 -20.15 19.87 7.02
C PHE A 297 -18.73 20.13 7.54
N VAL A 298 -18.55 21.19 8.32
CA VAL A 298 -17.25 21.56 8.88
C VAL A 298 -17.32 21.42 10.39
N ILE A 299 -16.51 20.51 10.94
CA ILE A 299 -16.32 20.39 12.39
C ILE A 299 -15.51 21.60 12.87
N THR A 300 -15.91 22.19 14.00
CA THR A 300 -15.18 23.30 14.62
C THR A 300 -13.73 22.91 14.86
N ARG A 301 -12.80 23.70 14.28
CA ARG A 301 -11.35 23.49 14.42
C ARG A 301 -10.83 24.36 15.56
N VAL A 302 -10.13 23.76 16.51
CA VAL A 302 -9.59 24.45 17.68
C VAL A 302 -8.08 24.23 17.77
N GLN A 303 -7.37 25.17 18.41
CA GLN A 303 -5.92 25.05 18.55
C GLN A 303 -5.52 23.80 19.34
N HIS A 304 -6.15 23.57 20.49
CA HIS A 304 -5.95 22.38 21.31
C HIS A 304 -7.01 22.24 22.40
N VAL A 305 -7.37 21.00 22.76
CA VAL A 305 -8.06 20.63 24.00
C VAL A 305 -7.34 19.47 24.68
N SER A 306 -7.00 19.60 25.95
CA SER A 306 -6.31 18.57 26.73
C SER A 306 -7.22 17.37 26.99
N GLN A 307 -6.65 16.17 27.17
CA GLN A 307 -7.43 14.95 27.42
C GLN A 307 -8.38 15.09 28.62
N THR A 308 -7.89 15.62 29.74
CA THR A 308 -8.74 16.09 30.83
C THR A 308 -8.86 17.60 30.69
N PRO A 309 -10.06 18.19 30.64
CA PRO A 309 -10.22 19.64 30.44
C PRO A 309 -9.45 20.44 31.49
N GLN A 310 -8.68 21.44 31.06
CA GLN A 310 -7.89 22.32 31.95
C GLN A 310 -8.11 23.80 31.60
N PRO A 311 -7.88 24.72 32.56
CA PRO A 311 -7.80 26.15 32.26
C PRO A 311 -6.77 26.43 31.16
N GLY A 312 -7.20 27.13 30.10
CA GLY A 312 -6.36 27.45 28.94
C GLY A 312 -6.59 26.56 27.71
N ASP A 313 -7.40 25.50 27.81
CA ASP A 313 -7.90 24.78 26.64
C ASP A 313 -8.80 25.68 25.78
N ALA A 314 -8.84 25.39 24.47
CA ALA A 314 -9.67 26.16 23.53
C ALA A 314 -11.19 26.02 23.80
N VAL A 315 -11.60 25.02 24.59
CA VAL A 315 -12.97 24.82 25.05
C VAL A 315 -12.99 24.83 26.58
N ALA A 316 -13.44 25.94 27.16
CA ALA A 316 -13.47 26.13 28.62
C ALA A 316 -14.53 25.27 29.32
N GLU A 317 -15.69 25.06 28.68
CA GLU A 317 -16.81 24.30 29.24
C GLU A 317 -17.30 23.22 28.26
N PRO A 318 -16.57 22.09 28.14
CA PRO A 318 -17.00 21.02 27.25
C PRO A 318 -18.30 20.38 27.74
N LYS A 319 -19.17 20.00 26.79
CA LYS A 319 -20.41 19.26 27.05
C LYS A 319 -20.31 17.89 26.41
N GLU A 320 -20.89 16.88 27.05
CA GLU A 320 -20.90 15.51 26.53
C GLU A 320 -21.44 15.48 25.09
N GLY A 321 -20.78 14.71 24.22
CA GLY A 321 -21.14 14.61 22.81
C GLY A 321 -20.50 15.70 21.92
N MET A 322 -19.77 16.65 22.49
CA MET A 322 -19.11 17.71 21.70
C MET A 322 -17.98 17.15 20.84
N LEU A 323 -17.92 17.61 19.58
CA LEU A 323 -16.92 17.24 18.58
C LEU A 323 -16.07 18.45 18.18
N VAL A 324 -14.75 18.28 18.14
CA VAL A 324 -13.82 19.29 17.64
C VAL A 324 -12.73 18.64 16.79
N TYR A 325 -12.17 19.39 15.84
CA TYR A 325 -10.89 19.01 15.23
C TYR A 325 -9.76 19.73 15.95
N ASP A 326 -8.90 18.98 16.64
CA ASP A 326 -7.75 19.51 17.36
C ASP A 326 -6.57 19.67 16.40
N ILE A 327 -6.12 20.90 16.18
CA ILE A 327 -5.06 21.19 15.20
C ILE A 327 -3.70 20.67 15.68
N ARG A 328 -3.43 20.73 16.99
CA ARG A 328 -2.18 20.25 17.58
C ARG A 328 -2.07 18.74 17.48
N ASP A 329 -3.14 18.04 17.85
CA ASP A 329 -3.16 16.58 17.90
C ASP A 329 -3.56 15.94 16.57
N ARG A 330 -3.99 16.75 15.59
CA ARG A 330 -4.35 16.37 14.22
C ARG A 330 -5.42 15.28 14.14
N CYS A 331 -6.40 15.33 15.04
CA CYS A 331 -7.48 14.35 15.10
C CYS A 331 -8.84 15.03 15.40
N VAL A 332 -9.94 14.36 15.04
CA VAL A 332 -11.27 14.71 15.55
C VAL A 332 -11.39 14.15 16.96
N LYS A 333 -11.70 14.99 17.95
CA LYS A 333 -11.92 14.60 19.34
C LYS A 333 -13.39 14.65 19.72
N LEU A 334 -13.82 13.67 20.51
CA LEU A 334 -15.12 13.61 21.17
C LEU A 334 -14.93 13.80 22.68
N TYR A 335 -15.75 14.66 23.29
CA TYR A 335 -15.84 14.75 24.75
C TYR A 335 -16.92 13.79 25.27
N ASN A 336 -16.53 12.84 26.11
CA ASN A 336 -17.44 11.80 26.64
C ASN A 336 -18.12 12.17 27.97
N GLY A 337 -18.09 13.46 28.35
CA GLY A 337 -18.59 13.92 29.64
C GLY A 337 -17.49 14.08 30.71
N ALA A 338 -16.34 13.43 30.53
CA ALA A 338 -15.19 13.54 31.45
C ALA A 338 -13.86 13.87 30.76
N GLN A 339 -13.63 13.32 29.56
CA GLN A 339 -12.37 13.45 28.83
C GLN A 339 -12.59 13.67 27.34
N TRP A 340 -11.66 14.40 26.72
CA TRP A 340 -11.49 14.46 25.29
C TRP A 340 -10.66 13.28 24.80
N LYS A 341 -11.14 12.57 23.78
CA LYS A 341 -10.40 11.49 23.12
C LYS A 341 -10.45 11.66 21.62
N CYS A 342 -9.35 11.37 20.92
CA CYS A 342 -9.39 11.21 19.47
C CYS A 342 -10.37 10.09 19.14
N ILE A 343 -11.23 10.33 18.15
CA ILE A 343 -12.10 9.29 17.62
C ILE A 343 -11.22 8.33 16.85
N GLU A 344 -11.13 7.13 17.39
CA GLU A 344 -10.46 6.01 16.77
C GLU A 344 -11.51 4.97 16.40
N ARG A 345 -11.38 4.42 15.19
CA ARG A 345 -12.26 3.34 14.77
C ARG A 345 -11.86 2.08 15.54
N SER A 346 -12.78 1.54 16.32
CA SER A 346 -12.58 0.35 17.16
C SER A 346 -13.58 -0.74 16.78
N CYS A 347 -13.20 -1.99 17.07
CA CYS A 347 -14.08 -3.15 16.97
C CYS A 347 -14.82 -3.29 18.29
N ASN A 348 -15.99 -2.66 18.36
CA ASN A 348 -16.89 -2.82 19.50
C ASN A 348 -17.92 -3.88 19.11
N ASP A 349 -17.61 -5.13 19.43
CA ASP A 349 -18.63 -6.18 19.47
C ASP A 349 -19.55 -5.97 20.66
#